data_AF-A0A6C2YTS2-F1
#
_entry.id   AF-A0A6C2YTS2-F1
#
_cell.length_a   1.000
_cell.length_b   1.000
_cell.length_c   1.000
_cell.angle_alpha   90.00
_cell.angle_beta   90.00
_cell.angle_gamma   90.00
#
_symmetry.space_group_name_H-M   'P 1'
#
loop_
_entity.id
_entity.type
_entity.pdbx_description
1 polymer ?
#
loop_
_entity_poly.entity_id
_entity_poly.type
_entity_poly.pdbx_seq_one_letter_code
_entity_poly.pdbx_strand_id
1 'polypeptide(L)'
;MALEWVLNLSCLPKESLGDGDSTTGTDVLLECLKAGNRATAIANMARQRGDSPEGKAIVLRLARANGEFEDRKVTYEELVTEAKKLNPYASECEGCPANVRGTPFGCTGVVNYPIPAAVEQWLAELLQPSSRVGGKLFLAAIRDFKYTGEPILGYRTGGLLELPQAIKKKLKAGLFSSESVTTDQLFQAIFCMRDPLDPGHCLGILLWLGSLRLDDVSIESPDQVKSLLQLKTPADRAQRTALVTHGDHTVAGVAAFDALLHGLYHAWVLDVTLWVSA
;
A
#
# COMPACT_ATOMS: atom_id res chain seq x y z
N MET A 1 -0.02 4.96 -14.23
CA MET A 1 0.83 4.09 -13.39
C MET A 1 0.34 4.21 -11.96
N ALA A 2 0.55 3.22 -11.12
CA ALA A 2 0.08 3.21 -9.74
C ALA A 2 1.07 2.41 -8.89
N LEU A 3 1.15 2.78 -7.62
CA LEU A 3 1.68 1.91 -6.58
C LEU A 3 0.61 0.88 -6.24
N GLU A 4 0.97 -0.39 -6.26
CA GLU A 4 0.09 -1.51 -5.95
C GLU A 4 0.52 -2.15 -4.65
N TRP A 5 -0.44 -2.62 -3.87
CA TRP A 5 -0.14 -3.39 -2.67
C TRP A 5 -1.03 -4.62 -2.56
N VAL A 6 -0.50 -5.67 -1.93
CA VAL A 6 -1.23 -6.91 -1.65
C VAL A 6 -0.79 -7.55 -0.35
N LEU A 7 -1.75 -7.98 0.45
CA LEU A 7 -1.53 -8.83 1.62
C LEU A 7 -1.15 -10.24 1.15
N ASN A 8 0.05 -10.70 1.48
CA ASN A 8 0.55 -11.99 1.06
C ASN A 8 0.12 -13.15 1.98
N LEU A 9 -1.17 -13.19 2.32
CA LEU A 9 -1.78 -14.36 2.94
C LEU A 9 -1.94 -15.47 1.90
N SER A 10 -1.47 -16.68 2.20
CA SER A 10 -1.75 -17.88 1.40
C SER A 10 -3.24 -18.21 1.49
N CYS A 11 -3.87 -18.41 0.34
CA CYS A 11 -5.29 -18.73 0.25
C CYS A 11 -5.57 -19.50 -1.04
N LEU A 12 -6.70 -20.22 -1.05
CA LEU A 12 -7.11 -21.07 -2.18
C LEU A 12 -7.04 -20.37 -3.55
N PRO A 13 -7.50 -19.11 -3.73
CA PRO A 13 -7.37 -18.42 -5.00
C PRO A 13 -5.92 -18.31 -5.48
N LYS A 14 -5.00 -17.91 -4.59
CA LYS A 14 -3.58 -17.74 -4.95
C LYS A 14 -2.92 -19.09 -5.20
N GLU A 15 -3.16 -20.08 -4.34
CA GLU A 15 -2.62 -21.42 -4.54
C GLU A 15 -3.09 -22.03 -5.86
N SER A 16 -4.37 -21.84 -6.21
CA SER A 16 -4.93 -22.37 -7.46
C SER A 16 -4.40 -21.64 -8.70
N LEU A 17 -4.17 -20.33 -8.61
CA LEU A 17 -3.61 -19.53 -9.70
C LEU A 17 -2.10 -19.75 -9.91
N GLY A 18 -1.40 -20.19 -8.86
CA GLY A 18 0.05 -20.39 -8.85
C GLY A 18 0.48 -21.86 -8.83
N ASP A 19 -0.37 -22.79 -9.24
CA ASP A 19 -0.08 -24.23 -9.29
C ASP A 19 0.46 -24.80 -7.95
N GLY A 20 -0.09 -24.32 -6.84
CA GLY A 20 0.29 -24.68 -5.47
C GLY A 20 1.26 -23.72 -4.79
N ASP A 21 1.85 -22.76 -5.51
CA ASP A 21 2.66 -21.68 -4.91
C ASP A 21 1.86 -20.38 -4.82
N SER A 22 1.52 -19.98 -3.59
CA SER A 22 0.78 -18.75 -3.34
C SER A 22 1.53 -17.47 -3.72
N THR A 23 2.86 -17.51 -3.81
CA THR A 23 3.72 -16.39 -4.21
C THR A 23 3.52 -16.11 -5.70
N THR A 24 3.77 -17.12 -6.54
CA THR A 24 3.47 -17.10 -7.97
C THR A 24 2.00 -16.75 -8.23
N GLY A 25 1.09 -17.33 -7.44
CA GLY A 25 -0.34 -17.06 -7.54
C GLY A 25 -0.74 -15.61 -7.20
N THR A 26 0.02 -14.94 -6.35
CA THR A 26 -0.18 -13.51 -6.04
C THR A 26 0.13 -12.64 -7.26
N ASP A 27 1.21 -12.94 -7.98
CA ASP A 27 1.55 -12.22 -9.22
C ASP A 27 0.47 -12.44 -10.31
N VAL A 28 0.03 -13.68 -10.50
CA VAL A 28 -1.04 -14.02 -11.45
C VAL A 28 -2.36 -13.30 -11.09
N LEU A 29 -2.71 -13.26 -9.79
CA LEU A 29 -3.87 -12.53 -9.30
C LEU A 29 -3.79 -11.03 -9.66
N LEU A 30 -2.64 -10.39 -9.40
CA LEU A 30 -2.43 -8.97 -9.71
C LEU A 30 -2.55 -8.70 -11.22
N GLU A 31 -1.98 -9.55 -12.07
CA GLU A 31 -2.11 -9.41 -13.53
C GLU A 31 -3.56 -9.59 -14.02
N CYS A 32 -4.32 -10.52 -13.44
CA CYS A 32 -5.74 -10.68 -13.75
C CYS A 32 -6.55 -9.43 -13.35
N LEU A 33 -6.28 -8.85 -12.18
CA LEU A 33 -6.93 -7.61 -11.73
C LEU A 33 -6.57 -6.42 -12.63
N LYS A 34 -5.29 -6.29 -13.01
CA LYS A 34 -4.84 -5.28 -13.99
C LYS A 34 -5.53 -5.45 -15.33
N ALA A 35 -5.67 -6.70 -15.81
CA ALA A 35 -6.37 -6.98 -17.05
C ALA A 35 -7.84 -6.53 -17.00
N GLY A 36 -8.54 -6.80 -15.91
CA GLY A 36 -9.91 -6.33 -15.69
C GLY A 36 -10.05 -4.81 -15.67
N ASN A 37 -9.13 -4.12 -14.98
CA ASN A 37 -9.09 -2.66 -14.96
C ASN A 37 -8.83 -2.05 -16.35
N ARG A 38 -7.90 -2.62 -17.12
CA ARG A 38 -7.60 -2.20 -18.50
C ARG A 38 -8.78 -2.44 -19.44
N ALA A 39 -9.42 -3.61 -19.36
CA ALA A 39 -10.62 -3.91 -20.15
C ALA A 39 -11.75 -2.91 -19.85
N THR A 40 -11.97 -2.59 -18.58
CA THR A 40 -12.96 -1.59 -18.15
C THR A 40 -12.65 -0.21 -18.70
N ALA A 41 -11.38 0.22 -18.68
CA ALA A 41 -10.96 1.50 -19.25
C ALA A 41 -11.20 1.56 -20.77
N ILE A 42 -10.85 0.51 -21.52
CA ILE A 42 -11.12 0.42 -22.96
C ILE A 42 -12.64 0.50 -23.24
N ALA A 43 -13.44 -0.25 -22.48
CA ALA A 43 -14.90 -0.25 -22.62
C ALA A 43 -15.51 1.14 -22.37
N ASN A 44 -15.03 1.84 -21.34
CA ASN A 44 -15.49 3.20 -21.04
C ASN A 44 -15.11 4.20 -22.14
N MET A 45 -13.88 4.12 -22.66
CA MET A 45 -13.43 4.97 -23.78
C MET A 45 -14.21 4.70 -25.06
N ALA A 46 -14.51 3.43 -25.36
CA ALA A 46 -15.34 3.05 -26.51
C ALA A 46 -16.76 3.63 -26.38
N ARG A 47 -17.39 3.46 -25.21
CA ARG A 47 -18.73 3.98 -24.92
C ARG A 47 -18.81 5.50 -25.05
N GLN A 48 -17.81 6.23 -24.55
CA GLN A 48 -17.77 7.69 -24.67
C GLN A 48 -17.69 8.18 -26.12
N ARG A 49 -17.22 7.35 -27.05
CA ARG A 49 -17.14 7.64 -28.48
C ARG A 49 -18.34 7.08 -29.27
N GLY A 50 -19.31 6.46 -28.61
CA GLY A 50 -20.43 5.80 -29.26
C GLY A 50 -20.04 4.54 -30.05
N ASP A 51 -18.98 3.87 -29.62
CA ASP A 51 -18.38 2.72 -30.32
C ASP A 51 -18.34 1.48 -29.41
N SER A 52 -18.10 0.30 -29.99
CA SER A 52 -18.00 -0.98 -29.29
C SER A 52 -16.56 -1.26 -28.85
N PRO A 53 -16.32 -1.92 -27.69
CA PRO A 53 -14.97 -2.30 -27.27
C PRO A 53 -14.40 -3.51 -28.02
N GLU A 54 -15.26 -4.33 -28.63
CA GLU A 54 -14.87 -5.56 -29.30
C GLU A 54 -13.90 -5.32 -30.48
N GLY A 55 -12.89 -6.17 -30.58
CA GLY A 55 -11.83 -6.09 -31.59
C GLY A 55 -10.83 -4.94 -31.39
N LYS A 56 -11.00 -4.10 -30.36
CA LYS A 56 -10.04 -3.04 -30.03
C LYS A 56 -8.79 -3.62 -29.39
N ALA A 57 -7.66 -3.04 -29.74
CA ALA A 57 -6.37 -3.37 -29.16
C ALA A 57 -5.70 -2.11 -28.60
N ILE A 58 -4.93 -2.30 -27.54
CA ILE A 58 -4.03 -1.30 -27.00
C ILE A 58 -2.61 -1.85 -27.04
N VAL A 59 -1.63 -0.95 -27.12
CA VAL A 59 -0.22 -1.30 -26.93
C VAL A 59 0.13 -0.99 -25.48
N LEU A 60 0.40 -2.04 -24.71
CA LEU A 60 0.96 -1.92 -23.38
C LEU A 60 2.46 -1.74 -23.50
N ARG A 61 2.98 -0.63 -22.99
CA ARG A 61 4.41 -0.44 -22.81
C ARG A 61 4.78 -0.92 -21.41
N LEU A 62 5.45 -2.06 -21.33
CA LEU A 62 5.86 -2.69 -20.08
C LEU A 62 7.34 -2.36 -19.82
N ALA A 63 7.65 -1.81 -18.65
CA ALA A 63 9.03 -1.66 -18.22
C ALA A 63 9.56 -3.00 -17.70
N ARG A 64 10.71 -3.45 -18.22
CA ARG A 64 11.43 -4.62 -17.73
C ARG A 64 12.39 -4.20 -16.60
N ALA A 65 12.77 -5.17 -15.77
CA ALA A 65 13.70 -4.95 -14.65
C ALA A 65 15.08 -4.42 -15.09
N ASN A 66 15.47 -4.61 -16.35
CA ASN A 66 16.70 -4.08 -16.95
C ASN A 66 16.56 -2.63 -17.47
N GLY A 67 15.39 -1.99 -17.29
CA GLY A 67 15.10 -0.63 -17.77
C GLY A 67 14.67 -0.55 -19.23
N GLU A 68 14.61 -1.66 -19.95
CA GLU A 68 14.07 -1.69 -21.31
C GLU A 68 12.54 -1.67 -21.31
N PHE A 69 11.97 -1.19 -22.40
CA PHE A 69 10.53 -1.21 -22.61
C PHE A 69 10.15 -2.26 -23.64
N GLU A 70 9.12 -3.05 -23.33
CA GLU A 70 8.51 -4.01 -24.24
C GLU A 70 7.10 -3.51 -24.60
N ASP A 71 6.87 -3.30 -25.90
CA ASP A 71 5.56 -2.97 -26.42
C ASP A 71 4.80 -4.28 -26.72
N ARG A 72 3.81 -4.59 -25.88
CA ARG A 72 2.91 -5.73 -26.04
C ARG A 72 1.55 -5.25 -26.53
N LYS A 73 1.17 -5.63 -27.74
CA LYS A 73 -0.20 -5.43 -28.22
C LYS A 73 -1.12 -6.44 -27.53
N VAL A 74 -2.19 -5.95 -26.92
CA VAL A 74 -3.24 -6.79 -26.30
C VAL A 74 -4.61 -6.36 -26.77
N THR A 75 -5.52 -7.32 -26.95
CA THR A 75 -6.91 -7.04 -27.32
C THR A 75 -7.82 -6.91 -26.10
N TYR A 76 -8.99 -6.29 -26.28
CA TYR A 76 -10.02 -6.24 -25.26
C TYR A 76 -10.46 -7.65 -24.81
N GLU A 77 -10.61 -8.59 -25.75
CA GLU A 77 -11.03 -9.97 -25.47
C GLU A 77 -9.99 -10.75 -24.66
N GLU A 78 -8.70 -10.55 -24.95
CA GLU A 78 -7.59 -11.14 -24.19
C GLU A 78 -7.63 -10.66 -22.74
N LEU A 79 -7.82 -9.35 -22.53
CA LEU A 79 -7.90 -8.76 -21.19
C LEU A 79 -9.13 -9.26 -20.41
N VAL A 80 -10.28 -9.37 -21.08
CA VAL A 80 -11.51 -9.93 -20.47
C VAL A 80 -11.32 -11.40 -20.13
N THR A 81 -10.67 -12.18 -21.00
CA THR A 81 -10.40 -13.60 -20.77
C THR A 81 -9.47 -13.80 -19.58
N GLU A 82 -8.42 -12.99 -19.49
CA GLU A 82 -7.49 -13.00 -18.36
C GLU A 82 -8.21 -12.67 -17.05
N ALA A 83 -8.99 -11.59 -17.03
CA ALA A 83 -9.75 -11.18 -15.84
C ALA A 83 -10.77 -12.25 -15.38
N LYS A 84 -11.40 -12.95 -16.33
CA LYS A 84 -12.39 -14.01 -16.04
C LYS A 84 -11.81 -15.21 -15.30
N LYS A 85 -10.48 -15.41 -15.29
CA LYS A 85 -9.83 -16.44 -14.47
C LYS A 85 -10.13 -16.28 -12.97
N LEU A 86 -10.48 -15.08 -12.53
CA LEU A 86 -10.82 -14.80 -11.14
C LEU A 86 -12.27 -15.18 -10.76
N ASN A 87 -13.17 -15.30 -11.73
CA ASN A 87 -14.60 -15.52 -11.46
C ASN A 87 -14.89 -16.73 -10.56
N PRO A 88 -14.25 -17.90 -10.74
CA PRO A 88 -14.51 -19.07 -9.90
C PRO A 88 -14.13 -18.87 -8.42
N TYR A 89 -13.27 -17.89 -8.12
CA TYR A 89 -12.69 -17.70 -6.80
C TYR A 89 -13.29 -16.52 -6.02
N ALA A 90 -14.26 -15.81 -6.60
CA ALA A 90 -14.80 -14.59 -6.00
C ALA A 90 -15.47 -14.87 -4.63
N SER A 91 -16.21 -15.98 -4.52
CA SER A 91 -16.87 -16.40 -3.27
C SER A 91 -15.88 -16.83 -2.18
N GLU A 92 -14.70 -17.33 -2.55
CA GLU A 92 -13.65 -17.71 -1.59
C GLU A 92 -13.07 -16.50 -0.83
N CYS A 93 -13.35 -15.28 -1.31
CA CYS A 93 -12.94 -14.05 -0.63
C CYS A 93 -13.96 -13.59 0.43
N GLU A 94 -15.14 -14.20 0.51
CA GLU A 94 -16.15 -13.89 1.53
C GLU A 94 -15.66 -14.33 2.91
N GLY A 95 -15.62 -13.41 3.87
CA GLY A 95 -15.11 -13.69 5.22
C GLY A 95 -13.59 -13.88 5.31
N CYS A 96 -12.85 -13.75 4.20
CA CYS A 96 -11.39 -13.81 4.22
C CYS A 96 -10.82 -12.67 5.10
N PRO A 97 -9.97 -12.96 6.10
CA PRO A 97 -9.47 -11.93 7.01
C PRO A 97 -8.51 -10.93 6.34
N ALA A 98 -7.93 -11.29 5.18
CA ALA A 98 -7.14 -10.38 4.37
C ALA A 98 -8.00 -9.50 3.45
N ASN A 99 -9.32 -9.72 3.35
CA ASN A 99 -10.21 -8.91 2.51
C ASN A 99 -10.55 -7.59 3.20
N VAL A 100 -9.62 -6.63 3.17
CA VAL A 100 -9.78 -5.34 3.87
C VAL A 100 -10.79 -4.40 3.20
N ARG A 101 -11.13 -4.65 1.93
CA ARG A 101 -12.06 -3.81 1.15
C ARG A 101 -13.50 -4.34 1.12
N GLY A 102 -13.75 -5.54 1.66
CA GLY A 102 -15.08 -6.16 1.67
C GLY A 102 -15.61 -6.54 0.29
N THR A 103 -14.75 -6.62 -0.73
CA THR A 103 -15.09 -7.02 -2.10
C THR A 103 -14.23 -8.21 -2.53
N PRO A 104 -14.61 -9.00 -3.54
CA PRO A 104 -13.73 -10.04 -4.06
C PRO A 104 -12.31 -9.51 -4.33
N PHE A 105 -11.30 -10.26 -3.88
CA PHE A 105 -9.87 -9.88 -3.97
C PHE A 105 -9.50 -8.55 -3.31
N GLY A 106 -10.27 -8.13 -2.30
CA GLY A 106 -10.04 -6.91 -1.53
C GLY A 106 -8.84 -6.96 -0.59
N CYS A 107 -7.99 -7.99 -0.69
CA CYS A 107 -6.65 -8.02 -0.10
C CYS A 107 -5.60 -7.23 -0.89
N THR A 108 -6.03 -6.61 -1.98
CA THR A 108 -5.23 -5.77 -2.87
C THR A 108 -5.73 -4.34 -2.88
N GLY A 109 -4.85 -3.39 -3.19
CA GLY A 109 -5.23 -2.01 -3.45
C GLY A 109 -4.20 -1.27 -4.28
N VAL A 110 -4.58 -0.05 -4.69
CA VAL A 110 -3.79 0.78 -5.58
C VAL A 110 -3.80 2.23 -5.12
N VAL A 111 -2.67 2.90 -5.25
CA VAL A 111 -2.49 4.33 -5.12
C VAL A 111 -2.03 4.86 -6.48
N ASN A 112 -2.88 5.66 -7.13
CA ASN A 112 -2.58 6.16 -8.47
C ASN A 112 -1.51 7.25 -8.45
N TYR A 113 -0.66 7.24 -9.49
CA TYR A 113 0.23 8.37 -9.79
C TYR A 113 -0.45 9.39 -10.72
N PRO A 114 -0.09 10.68 -10.60
CA PRO A 114 0.79 11.25 -9.57
C PRO A 114 0.14 11.19 -8.17
N ILE A 115 0.94 10.94 -7.13
CA ILE A 115 0.49 11.03 -5.74
C ILE A 115 0.09 12.48 -5.47
N PRO A 116 -1.17 12.76 -5.09
CA PRO A 116 -1.64 14.13 -4.91
C PRO A 116 -0.94 14.86 -3.77
N ALA A 117 -0.81 16.19 -3.89
CA ALA A 117 -0.25 17.02 -2.83
C ALA A 117 -1.00 16.86 -1.49
N ALA A 118 -2.32 16.67 -1.57
CA ALA A 118 -3.18 16.43 -0.40
C ALA A 118 -2.82 15.14 0.36
N VAL A 119 -2.35 14.10 -0.34
CA VAL A 119 -1.87 12.88 0.32
C VAL A 119 -0.60 13.16 1.11
N GLU A 120 0.36 13.85 0.49
CA GLU A 120 1.63 14.14 1.13
C GLU A 120 1.43 15.06 2.34
N GLN A 121 0.55 16.06 2.24
CA GLN A 121 0.12 16.90 3.35
C GLN A 121 -0.52 16.09 4.48
N TRP A 122 -1.49 15.23 4.13
CA TRP A 122 -2.18 14.40 5.11
C TRP A 122 -1.23 13.46 5.85
N LEU A 123 -0.33 12.75 5.15
CA LEU A 123 0.69 11.90 5.80
C LEU A 123 1.64 12.71 6.67
N ALA A 124 2.05 13.90 6.22
CA ALA A 124 2.85 14.79 7.02
C ALA A 124 2.12 15.18 8.30
N GLU A 125 0.82 15.48 8.26
CA GLU A 125 0.01 15.81 9.44
C GLU A 125 -0.09 14.64 10.42
N LEU A 126 -0.30 13.42 9.91
CA LEU A 126 -0.36 12.20 10.72
C LEU A 126 0.95 11.89 11.44
N LEU A 127 2.09 12.22 10.83
CA LEU A 127 3.39 11.94 11.41
C LEU A 127 3.51 12.53 12.83
N GLN A 128 3.64 11.63 13.81
CA GLN A 128 3.60 11.99 15.21
C GLN A 128 4.77 12.90 15.61
N PRO A 129 4.54 13.86 16.52
CA PRO A 129 5.62 14.65 17.09
C PRO A 129 6.53 13.78 17.95
N SER A 130 7.77 14.21 18.14
CA SER A 130 8.75 13.53 19.00
C SER A 130 8.42 13.54 20.50
N SER A 131 7.38 14.29 20.92
CA SER A 131 6.83 14.18 22.27
C SER A 131 6.12 12.85 22.50
N ARG A 132 5.64 12.20 21.43
CA ARG A 132 5.01 10.88 21.45
C ARG A 132 5.99 9.79 21.02
N VAL A 133 5.70 8.55 21.42
CA VAL A 133 6.54 7.39 21.11
C VAL A 133 6.70 7.19 19.59
N GLY A 134 5.65 7.39 18.78
CA GLY A 134 5.70 7.21 17.33
C GLY A 134 6.74 8.10 16.64
N GLY A 135 6.77 9.38 16.98
CA GLY A 135 7.75 10.32 16.42
C GLY A 135 9.20 10.00 16.83
N LYS A 136 9.40 9.49 18.06
CA LYS A 136 10.73 9.01 18.51
C LYS A 136 11.17 7.77 17.75
N LEU A 137 10.26 6.82 17.54
CA LEU A 137 10.52 5.60 16.77
C LEU A 137 10.84 5.91 15.31
N PHE A 138 10.16 6.88 14.69
CA PHE A 138 10.48 7.29 13.33
C PHE A 138 11.89 7.89 13.22
N LEU A 139 12.29 8.75 14.17
CA LEU A 139 13.65 9.29 14.21
C LEU A 139 14.70 8.19 14.39
N ALA A 140 14.43 7.19 15.23
CA ALA A 140 15.31 6.03 15.37
C ALA A 140 15.40 5.26 14.04
N ALA A 141 14.27 4.96 13.41
CA ALA A 141 14.22 4.26 12.13
C ALA A 141 14.99 4.98 11.02
N ILE A 142 14.86 6.31 10.91
CA ILE A 142 15.66 7.11 9.96
C ILE A 142 17.16 6.86 10.13
N ARG A 143 17.65 6.78 11.36
CA ARG A 143 19.07 6.59 11.66
C ARG A 143 19.51 5.14 11.43
N ASP A 144 18.71 4.19 11.89
CA ASP A 144 19.04 2.77 11.86
C ASP A 144 19.00 2.23 10.43
N PHE A 145 17.97 2.58 9.66
CA PHE A 145 17.78 2.15 8.28
C PHE A 145 18.34 3.14 7.25
N LYS A 146 18.87 4.28 7.70
CA LYS A 146 19.46 5.33 6.85
C LYS A 146 18.46 5.83 5.79
N TYR A 147 17.24 6.15 6.20
CA TYR A 147 16.28 6.78 5.30
C TYR A 147 16.73 8.21 4.97
N THR A 148 17.28 8.39 3.77
CA THR A 148 17.78 9.67 3.26
C THR A 148 16.71 10.45 2.50
N GLY A 149 15.67 9.76 2.02
CA GLY A 149 14.68 10.28 1.06
C GLY A 149 15.19 10.34 -0.39
N GLU A 150 16.48 10.11 -0.62
CA GLU A 150 17.10 10.19 -1.96
C GLU A 150 16.43 9.30 -3.01
N PRO A 151 16.02 8.04 -2.70
CA PRO A 151 15.34 7.20 -3.69
C PRO A 151 14.03 7.80 -4.24
N ILE A 152 13.38 8.69 -3.48
CA ILE A 152 12.12 9.33 -3.89
C ILE A 152 12.35 10.49 -4.87
N LEU A 153 13.59 11.00 -5.00
CA LEU A 153 13.90 12.06 -5.96
C LEU A 153 13.55 11.65 -7.39
N GLY A 154 13.82 10.40 -7.78
CA GLY A 154 13.46 9.86 -9.09
C GLY A 154 11.95 9.92 -9.36
N TYR A 155 11.14 9.65 -8.33
CA TYR A 155 9.68 9.71 -8.41
C TYR A 155 9.20 11.16 -8.61
N ARG A 156 9.76 12.11 -7.86
CA ARG A 156 9.44 13.53 -8.01
C ARG A 156 9.83 14.05 -9.40
N THR A 157 11.06 13.80 -9.84
CA THR A 157 11.53 14.24 -11.16
C THR A 157 10.78 13.56 -12.31
N GLY A 158 10.29 12.34 -12.10
CA GLY A 158 9.46 11.60 -13.05
C GLY A 158 7.98 12.03 -13.06
N GLY A 159 7.59 13.01 -12.24
CA GLY A 159 6.21 13.49 -12.16
C GLY A 159 5.25 12.50 -11.48
N LEU A 160 5.77 11.59 -10.65
CA LEU A 160 4.97 10.63 -9.87
C LEU A 160 4.46 11.22 -8.54
N LEU A 161 4.96 12.38 -8.12
CA LEU A 161 4.43 13.16 -7.01
C LEU A 161 4.04 14.55 -7.52
N GLU A 162 2.89 15.06 -7.09
CA GLU A 162 2.46 16.42 -7.47
C GLU A 162 3.32 17.50 -6.82
N LEU A 163 3.76 17.30 -5.57
CA LEU A 163 4.64 18.27 -4.91
C LEU A 163 6.07 18.16 -5.45
N PRO A 164 6.68 19.28 -5.88
CA PRO A 164 8.04 19.27 -6.41
C PRO A 164 9.11 19.11 -5.32
N GLN A 165 8.75 19.32 -4.06
CA GLN A 165 9.65 19.20 -2.91
C GLN A 165 8.92 18.56 -1.73
N ALA A 166 9.67 17.79 -0.95
CA ALA A 166 9.15 17.18 0.25
C ALA A 166 8.75 18.19 1.32
N ILE A 167 7.65 17.89 2.00
CA ILE A 167 7.25 18.60 3.22
C ILE A 167 8.26 18.27 4.33
N LYS A 168 8.82 19.31 4.93
CA LYS A 168 9.78 19.20 6.04
C LYS A 168 9.06 19.41 7.37
N LYS A 169 9.23 18.48 8.31
CA LYS A 169 8.80 18.63 9.72
C LYS A 169 10.02 18.65 10.63
N LYS A 170 10.00 19.52 11.65
CA LYS A 170 11.02 19.51 12.70
C LYS A 170 10.52 18.66 13.86
N LEU A 171 11.25 17.61 14.19
CA LEU A 171 11.02 16.76 15.36
C LEU A 171 12.11 17.05 16.39
N LYS A 172 11.78 17.09 17.70
CA LYS A 172 12.81 17.24 18.73
C LYS A 172 13.60 15.94 18.86
N ALA A 173 14.91 16.01 18.69
CA ALA A 173 15.84 14.88 18.82
C ALA A 173 16.50 14.80 20.20
N GLY A 174 16.33 15.83 21.04
CA GLY A 174 16.84 15.92 22.41
C GLY A 174 16.25 17.13 23.14
N LEU A 175 16.77 17.44 24.34
CA LEU A 175 16.28 18.58 25.15
C LEU A 175 16.46 19.93 24.44
N PHE A 176 17.52 20.05 23.63
CA PHE A 176 17.92 21.31 22.95
C PHE A 176 18.16 21.16 21.44
N SER A 177 17.89 19.99 20.86
CA SER A 177 18.12 19.72 19.44
C SER A 177 16.84 19.30 18.73
N SER A 178 16.71 19.73 17.47
CA SER A 178 15.67 19.28 16.56
C SER A 178 16.30 18.70 15.30
N GLU A 179 15.73 17.63 14.81
CA GLU A 179 16.08 17.01 13.54
C GLU A 179 14.99 17.30 12.52
N SER A 180 15.39 17.68 11.30
CA SER A 180 14.45 17.90 10.20
C SER A 180 14.21 16.56 9.53
N VAL A 181 12.95 16.12 9.52
CA VAL A 181 12.51 14.95 8.76
C VAL A 181 11.67 15.39 7.57
N THR A 182 11.58 14.54 6.55
CA THR A 182 10.83 14.82 5.32
C THR A 182 9.85 13.72 4.98
N THR A 183 8.82 14.06 4.22
CA THR A 183 7.90 13.09 3.60
C THR A 183 8.61 12.17 2.61
N ASP A 184 9.74 12.56 2.00
CA ASP A 184 10.55 11.64 1.19
C ASP A 184 11.11 10.48 2.02
N GLN A 185 11.52 10.73 3.26
CA GLN A 185 11.99 9.65 4.14
C GLN A 185 10.86 8.71 4.52
N LEU A 186 9.65 9.24 4.73
CA LEU A 186 8.46 8.43 4.98
C LEU A 186 8.10 7.59 3.74
N PHE A 187 8.04 8.19 2.55
CA PHE A 187 7.76 7.46 1.32
C PHE A 187 8.83 6.41 1.00
N GLN A 188 10.11 6.71 1.25
CA GLN A 188 11.17 5.71 1.13
C GLN A 188 10.89 4.49 2.01
N ALA A 189 10.48 4.71 3.25
CA ALA A 189 10.16 3.63 4.19
C ALA A 189 8.93 2.82 3.79
N ILE A 190 8.01 3.37 2.97
CA ILE A 190 6.80 2.65 2.54
C ILE A 190 7.00 1.94 1.19
N PHE A 191 7.69 2.56 0.22
CA PHE A 191 7.70 2.07 -1.18
C PHE A 191 9.08 1.66 -1.69
N CYS A 192 10.17 2.09 -1.06
CA CYS A 192 11.53 1.84 -1.57
C CYS A 192 12.26 0.76 -0.78
N MET A 193 11.51 -0.14 -0.15
CA MET A 193 12.04 -1.33 0.50
C MET A 193 12.27 -2.41 -0.57
N ARG A 194 13.41 -3.10 -0.49
CA ARG A 194 13.77 -4.14 -1.49
C ARG A 194 12.91 -5.39 -1.35
N ASP A 195 12.62 -5.75 -0.11
CA ASP A 195 11.80 -6.90 0.24
C ASP A 195 10.38 -6.44 0.57
N PRO A 196 9.37 -7.32 0.45
CA PRO A 196 8.06 -7.07 1.01
C PRO A 196 8.12 -6.57 2.46
N LEU A 197 7.21 -5.69 2.84
CA LEU A 197 7.18 -5.15 4.19
C LEU A 197 6.79 -6.27 5.16
N ASP A 198 7.67 -6.58 6.10
CA ASP A 198 7.37 -7.55 7.16
C ASP A 198 6.34 -6.97 8.16
N PRO A 199 5.64 -7.83 8.93
CA PRO A 199 4.66 -7.40 9.92
C PRO A 199 5.19 -6.36 10.93
N GLY A 200 6.45 -6.45 11.32
CA GLY A 200 7.08 -5.54 12.27
C GLY A 200 7.32 -4.15 11.66
N HIS A 201 7.76 -4.10 10.41
CA HIS A 201 7.89 -2.84 9.66
C HIS A 201 6.53 -2.18 9.42
N CYS A 202 5.50 -2.97 9.10
CA CYS A 202 4.12 -2.48 8.97
C CYS A 202 3.64 -1.84 10.27
N LEU A 203 3.87 -2.50 11.42
CA LEU A 203 3.59 -1.94 12.74
C LEU A 203 4.36 -0.63 12.99
N GLY A 204 5.63 -0.58 12.61
CA GLY A 204 6.46 0.62 12.71
C GLY A 204 5.81 1.82 12.03
N ILE A 205 5.41 1.67 10.76
CA ILE A 205 4.76 2.74 9.99
C ILE A 205 3.47 3.21 10.69
N LEU A 206 2.63 2.29 11.16
CA LEU A 206 1.39 2.62 11.87
C LEU A 206 1.64 3.41 13.16
N LEU A 207 2.69 3.04 13.92
CA LEU A 207 3.10 3.76 15.13
C LEU A 207 3.63 5.16 14.80
N TRP A 208 4.44 5.31 13.74
CA TRP A 208 4.97 6.61 13.32
C TRP A 208 3.85 7.60 12.96
N LEU A 209 2.81 7.11 12.31
CA LEU A 209 1.64 7.89 11.88
C LEU A 209 0.55 8.01 12.97
N GLY A 210 0.72 7.33 14.11
CA GLY A 210 -0.29 7.34 15.17
C GLY A 210 -1.61 6.70 14.78
N SER A 211 -1.60 5.78 13.82
CA SER A 211 -2.79 5.18 13.23
C SER A 211 -3.25 3.91 13.95
N LEU A 212 -2.80 3.68 15.20
CA LEU A 212 -3.09 2.46 15.96
C LEU A 212 -3.53 2.78 17.39
N ARG A 213 -4.56 2.07 17.85
CA ARG A 213 -5.01 2.04 19.25
C ARG A 213 -4.77 0.67 19.86
N LEU A 214 -4.53 0.65 21.16
CA LEU A 214 -4.46 -0.54 22.00
C LEU A 214 -5.52 -0.39 23.10
N ASP A 215 -6.45 -1.33 23.21
CA ASP A 215 -7.58 -1.32 24.16
C ASP A 215 -8.32 0.04 24.15
N ASP A 216 -8.69 0.52 22.95
CA ASP A 216 -9.34 1.82 22.73
C ASP A 216 -8.56 3.05 23.22
N VAL A 217 -7.25 2.95 23.46
CA VAL A 217 -6.41 4.12 23.77
C VAL A 217 -5.32 4.33 22.74
N SER A 218 -5.02 5.60 22.45
CA SER A 218 -3.90 5.97 21.58
C SER A 218 -2.58 5.53 22.21
N ILE A 219 -1.67 5.02 21.37
CA ILE A 219 -0.34 4.58 21.80
C ILE A 219 0.58 5.81 21.82
N GLU A 220 0.91 6.28 23.02
CA GLU A 220 1.71 7.50 23.21
C GLU A 220 3.02 7.26 23.97
N SER A 221 3.15 6.11 24.64
CA SER A 221 4.27 5.79 25.54
C SER A 221 5.00 4.48 25.19
N PRO A 222 6.27 4.32 25.62
CA PRO A 222 7.02 3.06 25.45
C PRO A 222 6.38 1.84 26.11
N ASP A 223 5.72 1.99 27.26
CA ASP A 223 5.09 0.86 27.97
C ASP A 223 3.88 0.30 27.20
N GLN A 224 3.13 1.16 26.52
CA GLN A 224 2.07 0.72 25.61
C GLN A 224 2.64 -0.01 24.40
N VAL A 225 3.76 0.47 23.83
CA VAL A 225 4.45 -0.25 22.74
C VAL A 225 4.96 -1.60 23.22
N LYS A 226 5.51 -1.70 24.44
CA LYS A 226 5.92 -2.98 25.02
C LYS A 226 4.73 -3.93 25.16
N SER A 227 3.58 -3.44 25.62
CA SER A 227 2.34 -4.21 25.74
C SER A 227 1.84 -4.71 24.38
N LEU A 228 1.96 -3.87 23.34
CA LEU A 228 1.63 -4.21 21.97
C LEU A 228 2.53 -5.34 21.42
N LEU A 229 3.83 -5.28 21.67
CA LEU A 229 4.80 -6.30 21.22
C LEU A 229 4.64 -7.65 21.97
N GLN A 230 3.88 -7.67 23.06
CA GLN A 230 3.52 -8.88 23.78
C GLN A 230 2.33 -9.62 23.14
N LEU A 231 1.58 -9.00 22.22
CA LEU A 231 0.49 -9.65 21.49
C LEU A 231 1.06 -10.65 20.46
N LYS A 232 1.05 -11.94 20.81
CA LYS A 232 1.71 -12.99 20.02
C LYS A 232 0.84 -13.58 18.93
N THR A 233 -0.48 -13.63 19.13
CA THR A 233 -1.39 -14.27 18.18
C THR A 233 -2.15 -13.24 17.35
N PRO A 234 -2.57 -13.59 16.11
CA PRO A 234 -3.47 -12.74 15.33
C PRO A 234 -4.78 -12.41 16.03
N ALA A 235 -5.33 -13.36 16.80
CA ALA A 235 -6.54 -13.15 17.58
C ALA A 235 -6.34 -12.07 18.66
N ASP A 236 -5.23 -12.12 19.41
CA ASP A 236 -4.93 -11.11 20.44
C ASP A 236 -4.76 -9.73 19.80
N ARG A 237 -4.05 -9.64 18.67
CA ARG A 237 -3.85 -8.39 17.92
C ARG A 237 -5.20 -7.83 17.46
N ALA A 238 -6.02 -8.64 16.81
CA ALA A 238 -7.34 -8.23 16.32
C ALA A 238 -8.31 -7.82 17.42
N GLN A 239 -8.26 -8.48 18.58
CA GLN A 239 -9.16 -8.19 19.71
C GLN A 239 -8.77 -6.90 20.45
N ARG A 240 -7.47 -6.67 20.62
CA ARG A 240 -6.97 -5.58 21.48
C ARG A 240 -6.56 -4.35 20.72
N THR A 241 -6.52 -4.39 19.40
CA THR A 241 -6.11 -3.22 18.62
C THR A 241 -7.13 -2.84 17.58
N ALA A 242 -7.05 -1.58 17.18
CA ALA A 242 -7.86 -1.03 16.12
C ALA A 242 -7.04 -0.02 15.32
N LEU A 243 -7.22 -0.03 14.00
CA LEU A 243 -6.73 1.04 13.15
C LEU A 243 -7.54 2.31 13.45
N VAL A 244 -6.85 3.45 13.55
CA VAL A 244 -7.50 4.76 13.60
C VAL A 244 -7.93 5.12 12.18
N THR A 245 -9.23 5.11 11.93
CA THR A 245 -9.81 5.59 10.66
C THR A 245 -9.83 7.12 10.66
N HIS A 246 -9.35 7.74 9.58
CA HIS A 246 -9.23 9.21 9.49
C HIS A 246 -10.45 9.90 8.83
N GLY A 247 -11.61 9.22 8.86
CA GLY A 247 -12.89 9.72 8.38
C GLY A 247 -13.09 9.61 6.87
N ASP A 248 -14.21 10.14 6.37
CA ASP A 248 -14.51 10.13 4.94
C ASP A 248 -13.58 11.08 4.19
N HIS A 249 -12.81 10.52 3.25
CA HIS A 249 -11.88 11.28 2.43
C HIS A 249 -12.52 11.70 1.11
N THR A 250 -12.62 13.00 0.86
CA THR A 250 -13.11 13.54 -0.42
C THR A 250 -12.09 13.48 -1.54
N VAL A 251 -10.79 13.36 -1.19
CA VAL A 251 -9.69 13.22 -2.14
C VAL A 251 -9.38 11.74 -2.35
N ALA A 252 -9.59 11.25 -3.57
CA ALA A 252 -9.41 9.83 -3.91
C ALA A 252 -8.01 9.28 -3.56
N GLY A 253 -6.96 10.10 -3.71
CA GLY A 253 -5.60 9.71 -3.32
C GLY A 253 -5.44 9.47 -1.82
N VAL A 254 -6.11 10.28 -0.99
CA VAL A 254 -6.09 10.11 0.47
C VAL A 254 -6.84 8.84 0.85
N ALA A 255 -8.02 8.60 0.28
CA ALA A 255 -8.75 7.35 0.47
C ALA A 255 -7.93 6.10 0.07
N ALA A 256 -7.18 6.17 -1.03
CA ALA A 256 -6.31 5.09 -1.47
C ALA A 256 -5.17 4.80 -0.49
N PHE A 257 -4.60 5.85 0.11
CA PHE A 257 -3.58 5.71 1.14
C PHE A 257 -4.12 5.25 2.49
N ASP A 258 -5.32 5.68 2.87
CA ASP A 258 -6.00 5.14 4.06
C ASP A 258 -6.26 3.64 3.89
N ALA A 259 -6.67 3.20 2.70
CA ALA A 259 -6.75 1.77 2.37
C ALA A 259 -5.38 1.06 2.46
N LEU A 260 -4.27 1.71 2.11
CA LEU A 260 -2.93 1.18 2.35
C LEU A 260 -2.62 1.06 3.85
N LEU A 261 -3.06 2.01 4.70
CA LEU A 261 -2.94 1.89 6.16
C LEU A 261 -3.73 0.69 6.69
N HIS A 262 -4.92 0.42 6.14
CA HIS A 262 -5.66 -0.81 6.40
C HIS A 262 -4.86 -2.05 5.98
N GLY A 263 -4.21 -2.03 4.81
CA GLY A 263 -3.29 -3.08 4.37
C GLY A 263 -2.16 -3.32 5.37
N LEU A 264 -1.45 -2.27 5.80
CA LEU A 264 -0.38 -2.37 6.81
C LEU A 264 -0.89 -2.96 8.13
N TYR A 265 -2.07 -2.52 8.59
CA TYR A 265 -2.68 -3.02 9.81
C TYR A 265 -3.01 -4.51 9.72
N HIS A 266 -3.66 -4.95 8.65
CA HIS A 266 -3.98 -6.36 8.47
C HIS A 266 -2.74 -7.22 8.25
N ALA A 267 -1.69 -6.71 7.59
CA ALA A 267 -0.41 -7.40 7.46
C ALA A 267 0.17 -7.71 8.83
N TRP A 268 0.19 -6.70 9.70
CA TRP A 268 0.64 -6.87 11.07
C TRP A 268 -0.27 -7.79 11.90
N VAL A 269 -1.59 -7.58 11.87
CA VAL A 269 -2.54 -8.40 12.64
C VAL A 269 -2.45 -9.88 12.23
N LEU A 270 -2.39 -10.17 10.94
CA LEU A 270 -2.39 -11.55 10.41
C LEU A 270 -1.00 -12.19 10.39
N ASP A 271 0.04 -11.44 10.72
CA ASP A 271 1.44 -11.90 10.68
C ASP A 271 1.89 -12.31 9.27
N VAL A 272 1.49 -11.54 8.25
CA VAL A 272 1.83 -11.76 6.84
C VAL A 272 2.56 -10.57 6.25
N THR A 273 3.35 -10.78 5.20
CA THR A 273 4.03 -9.68 4.52
C THR A 273 3.06 -8.85 3.68
N LEU A 274 3.31 -7.55 3.59
CA LEU A 274 2.63 -6.66 2.65
C LEU A 274 3.57 -6.41 1.47
N TRP A 275 3.16 -6.84 0.29
CA TRP A 275 3.91 -6.55 -0.92
C TRP A 275 3.49 -5.18 -1.41
N VAL A 276 4.47 -4.35 -1.75
CA VAL A 276 4.26 -3.01 -2.26
C VAL A 276 5.12 -2.88 -3.52
N SER A 277 4.47 -2.74 -4.67
CA SER A 277 5.13 -2.62 -5.98
C SER A 277 4.88 -1.23 -6.51
N ALA A 278 5.97 -0.50 -6.80
CA ALA A 278 5.97 0.89 -7.19
C ALA A 278 6.32 1.10 -8.66
#